data_AF-A0A496QYG4-F1
#
_entry.id   AF-A0A496QYG4-F1
#
_cell.length_a   1.000
_cell.length_b   1.000
_cell.length_c   1.000
_cell.angle_alpha   90.00
_cell.angle_beta   90.00
_cell.angle_gamma   90.00
#
_symmetry.space_group_name_H-M   'P 1'
#
loop_
_entity.id
_entity.type
_entity.pdbx_description
1 polymer ?
#
loop_
_entity_poly.entity_id
_entity_poly.type
_entity_poly.pdbx_seq_one_letter_code
_entity_poly.pdbx_strand_id
1 'polypeptide(L)'
;MLLFAIIAMISALTGIISGIFKADIHGITGLLAIILMLVHALWATVVLVRKQENMIIKFHKFSIIVWLIWLIPFGTGVVLNAF
;
A
#
# COMPACT_ATOMS: atom_id res chain seq x y z
N MET A 1 -6.45 -1.27 10.02
CA MET A 1 -5.91 -1.90 8.79
C MET A 1 -6.58 -1.39 7.52
N LEU A 2 -7.89 -1.57 7.33
CA LEU A 2 -8.62 -1.00 6.20
C LEU A 2 -8.51 0.54 6.13
N LEU A 3 -8.54 1.22 7.28
CA LEU A 3 -8.31 2.68 7.36
C LEU A 3 -6.96 3.11 6.75
N PHE A 4 -5.89 2.34 6.99
CA PHE A 4 -4.56 2.61 6.45
C PHE A 4 -4.48 2.31 4.94
N ALA A 5 -5.14 1.26 4.46
CA ALA A 5 -5.24 0.99 3.03
C ALA A 5 -5.99 2.12 2.29
N ILE A 6 -7.05 2.67 2.89
CA ILE A 6 -7.78 3.83 2.35
C ILE A 6 -6.88 5.08 2.29
N ILE A 7 -6.15 5.37 3.38
CA ILE A 7 -5.19 6.49 3.42
C ILE A 7 -4.13 6.34 2.32
N ALA A 8 -3.56 5.14 2.18
CA ALA A 8 -2.56 4.87 1.16
C ALA A 8 -3.10 5.05 -0.27
N MET A 9 -4.34 4.66 -0.51
CA MET A 9 -4.98 4.80 -1.83
C MET A 9 -5.27 6.28 -2.17
N ILE A 10 -5.60 7.09 -1.16
CA ILE A 10 -5.76 8.55 -1.31
C ILE A 10 -4.40 9.21 -1.58
N SER A 11 -3.35 8.84 -0.84
CA SER A 11 -2.00 9.36 -1.06
C SER A 11 -1.42 8.96 -2.42
N ALA A 12 -1.72 7.75 -2.89
CA ALA A 12 -1.35 7.30 -4.23
C ALA A 12 -1.99 8.17 -5.32
N LEU A 13 -3.27 8.53 -5.17
CA LEU A 13 -3.97 9.40 -6.11
C LEU A 13 -3.32 10.79 -6.17
N THR A 14 -2.97 11.37 -5.02
CA THR A 14 -2.25 12.66 -4.98
C THR A 14 -0.87 12.61 -5.61
N GLY A 15 -0.16 11.49 -5.45
CA GLY A 15 1.15 11.29 -6.07
C GLY A 15 1.09 11.11 -7.60
N ILE A 16 0.05 10.42 -8.09
CA ILE A 16 -0.17 10.28 -9.54
C ILE A 16 -0.39 11.67 -10.17
N ILE A 17 -1.09 12.56 -9.47
CA ILE A 17 -1.36 13.95 -9.91
C ILE A 17 -0.09 14.82 -9.83
N SER A 18 0.79 14.59 -8.84
CA SER A 18 2.03 15.36 -8.66
C SER A 18 3.22 14.87 -9.50
N GLY A 19 3.08 13.76 -10.22
CA GLY A 19 4.11 13.23 -11.12
C GLY A 19 5.08 12.26 -10.43
N ILE A 20 4.60 11.08 -10.04
CA ILE A 20 5.42 9.93 -9.58
C ILE A 20 6.43 9.45 -10.64
N PHE A 21 6.34 9.86 -11.91
CA PHE A 21 7.17 9.35 -13.01
C PHE A 21 8.59 9.96 -13.10
N LYS A 22 9.19 10.38 -11.98
CA LYS A 22 10.65 10.51 -11.93
C LYS A 22 11.22 9.12 -11.64
N ALA A 23 12.14 8.65 -12.48
CA ALA A 23 12.84 7.37 -12.29
C ALA A 23 13.89 7.46 -11.16
N ASP A 24 13.45 7.92 -9.99
CA ASP A 24 14.23 7.93 -8.77
C ASP A 24 13.80 6.76 -7.85
N ILE A 25 14.58 6.53 -6.80
CA ILE A 25 14.35 5.41 -5.88
C ILE A 25 12.98 5.52 -5.17
N HIS A 26 12.45 6.73 -5.02
CA HIS A 26 11.16 6.99 -4.40
C HIS A 26 10.00 6.63 -5.35
N GLY A 27 10.09 7.00 -6.63
CA GLY A 27 9.11 6.63 -7.66
C GLY A 27 9.00 5.12 -7.86
N ILE A 28 10.15 4.40 -7.90
CA ILE A 28 10.16 2.94 -8.07
C ILE A 28 9.57 2.23 -6.85
N THR A 29 9.97 2.63 -5.63
CA THR A 29 9.43 2.04 -4.40
C THR A 29 7.96 2.41 -4.18
N GLY A 30 7.54 3.61 -4.59
CA GLY A 30 6.15 4.05 -4.59
C GLY A 30 5.27 3.25 -5.55
N LEU A 31 5.75 2.99 -6.78
CA LEU A 31 5.03 2.16 -7.74
C LEU A 31 4.84 0.73 -7.24
N LEU A 32 5.89 0.13 -6.69
CA LEU A 32 5.81 -1.21 -6.08
C LEU A 32 4.79 -1.23 -4.94
N ALA A 33 4.73 -0.19 -4.11
CA ALA A 33 3.75 -0.09 -3.04
C ALA A 33 2.30 0.05 -3.54
N ILE A 34 2.07 0.75 -4.65
CA ILE A 34 0.72 0.86 -5.26
C ILE A 34 0.27 -0.51 -5.79
N ILE A 35 1.13 -1.22 -6.53
CA ILE A 35 0.82 -2.57 -7.04
C ILE A 35 0.49 -3.51 -5.88
N LEU A 36 1.30 -3.45 -4.82
CA LEU A 36 1.14 -4.29 -3.64
C LEU A 36 -0.17 -3.97 -2.88
N MET A 37 -0.58 -2.70 -2.84
CA MET A 37 -1.89 -2.29 -2.30
C MET A 37 -3.07 -2.75 -3.16
N LEU A 38 -2.94 -2.76 -4.50
CA LEU A 38 -3.98 -3.30 -5.39
C LEU A 38 -4.19 -4.80 -5.16
N VAL A 39 -3.10 -5.58 -5.07
CA VAL A 39 -3.17 -7.01 -4.73
C VAL A 39 -3.81 -7.20 -3.36
N HIS A 40 -3.47 -6.36 -2.39
CA HIS A 40 -4.06 -6.39 -1.05
C HIS A 40 -5.58 -6.15 -1.06
N ALA A 41 -6.05 -5.16 -1.84
CA ALA A 41 -7.46 -4.85 -1.98
C ALA A 41 -8.25 -5.99 -2.62
N LEU A 42 -7.72 -6.60 -3.68
CA LEU A 42 -8.34 -7.77 -4.32
C LEU A 42 -8.46 -8.95 -3.34
N TRP A 43 -7.41 -9.21 -2.57
CA TRP A 43 -7.41 -10.27 -1.56
C TRP A 43 -8.41 -9.99 -0.43
N ALA A 44 -8.56 -8.72 -0.01
CA ALA A 44 -9.57 -8.31 0.95
C ALA A 44 -10.99 -8.61 0.45
N THR A 45 -11.29 -8.28 -0.81
CA THR A 45 -12.59 -8.58 -1.43
C THR A 45 -12.86 -10.08 -1.44
N VAL A 46 -11.89 -10.90 -1.85
CA VAL A 46 -12.05 -12.37 -1.86
C VAL A 46 -12.32 -12.92 -0.46
N VAL A 47 -11.57 -12.47 0.55
CA VAL A 47 -11.72 -12.92 1.95
C VAL A 47 -13.08 -12.54 2.51
N LEU A 48 -13.54 -11.31 2.25
CA LEU A 48 -14.85 -10.82 2.69
C LEU A 48 -16.01 -11.57 2.03
N VAL A 49 -15.91 -11.88 0.73
CA VAL A 49 -16.95 -12.63 0.00
C VAL A 49 -17.02 -14.08 0.47
N ARG A 50 -15.89 -14.73 0.73
CA ARG A 50 -15.86 -16.16 1.09
C ARG A 50 -16.24 -16.45 2.55
N LYS A 51 -16.29 -15.45 3.44
CA LYS A 51 -16.73 -15.53 4.85
C LYS A 51 -16.15 -16.72 5.65
N GLN A 52 -14.94 -17.18 5.34
CA GLN A 52 -14.28 -18.23 6.12
C GLN A 52 -13.35 -17.63 7.17
N GLU A 53 -13.53 -18.01 8.43
CA GLU A 53 -12.73 -17.53 9.57
C GLU A 53 -11.22 -17.76 9.37
N ASN A 54 -10.89 -18.93 8.82
CA ASN A 54 -9.52 -19.34 8.50
C ASN A 54 -8.82 -18.35 7.55
N MET A 55 -9.59 -17.81 6.59
CA MET A 55 -9.09 -16.84 5.62
C MET A 55 -8.96 -15.44 6.21
N ILE A 56 -9.83 -15.07 7.15
CA ILE A 56 -9.74 -13.79 7.85
C ILE A 56 -8.46 -13.72 8.70
N ILE A 57 -8.10 -14.80 9.40
CA ILE A 57 -6.87 -14.86 10.19
C ILE A 57 -5.62 -14.73 9.29
N LYS A 58 -5.61 -15.44 8.16
CA LYS A 58 -4.52 -15.34 7.17
C LYS A 58 -4.43 -13.94 6.55
N PHE A 59 -5.58 -13.34 6.24
CA PHE A 59 -5.67 -11.98 5.73
C PHE A 59 -5.05 -10.97 6.70
N HIS A 60 -5.35 -11.08 8.00
CA HIS A 60 -4.81 -10.18 9.02
C HIS A 60 -3.28 -10.21 9.07
N LYS A 61 -2.68 -11.40 9.05
CA LYS A 61 -1.21 -11.55 9.01
C LYS A 61 -0.61 -10.99 7.72
N PHE A 62 -1.22 -11.27 6.57
CA PHE A 62 -0.76 -10.77 5.28
C PHE A 62 -0.76 -9.24 5.22
N SER A 63 -1.84 -8.62 5.70
CA SER A 63 -1.96 -7.16 5.73
C SER A 63 -0.91 -6.47 6.60
N ILE A 64 -0.49 -7.07 7.72
CA ILE A 64 0.57 -6.50 8.56
C ILE A 64 1.89 -6.45 7.79
N ILE A 65 2.21 -7.49 7.02
CA ILE A 65 3.41 -7.54 6.17
C ILE A 65 3.34 -6.46 5.09
N VAL A 66 2.21 -6.38 4.38
CA VAL A 66 1.95 -5.35 3.36
C VAL A 66 2.12 -3.94 3.94
N TRP A 67 1.58 -3.71 5.15
CA TRP A 67 1.68 -2.44 5.84
C TRP A 67 3.14 -2.06 6.17
N LEU A 68 3.95 -3.01 6.62
CA LEU A 68 5.37 -2.77 6.89
C LEU A 68 6.15 -2.42 5.63
N ILE A 69 5.88 -3.11 4.51
CA ILE A 69 6.53 -2.81 3.22
C ILE A 69 6.15 -1.40 2.73
N TRP A 70 4.91 -0.98 2.98
CA TRP A 70 4.43 0.34 2.58
C TRP A 70 5.10 1.51 3.32
N LEU A 71 5.65 1.29 4.52
CA LEU A 71 6.41 2.32 5.25
C LEU A 71 7.71 2.75 4.53
N ILE A 72 8.26 1.90 3.66
CA ILE A 72 9.53 2.18 2.94
C ILE A 72 9.40 3.40 2.01
N PRO A 73 8.45 3.44 1.04
CA PRO A 73 8.25 4.61 0.20
C PRO A 73 7.78 5.84 0.99
N PHE A 74 6.99 5.66 2.05
CA PHE A 74 6.59 6.78 2.92
C PHE A 74 7.82 7.43 3.59
N GLY A 75 8.70 6.61 4.19
CA GLY A 75 9.91 7.08 4.84
C GLY A 75 10.88 7.77 3.87
N THR A 76 11.07 7.21 2.67
CA THR A 76 11.91 7.86 1.64
C THR A 76 11.33 9.19 1.18
N GLY A 77 10.01 9.30 1.04
CA GLY A 77 9.35 10.56 0.67
C GLY A 77 9.52 11.64 1.74
N VAL A 78 9.37 11.29 3.02
CA VAL A 78 9.63 12.23 4.12
C VAL A 78 11.08 12.67 4.13
N VAL A 79 12.03 11.74 4.01
CA VAL A 79 13.47 12.08 4.02
C VAL A 79 13.84 12.96 2.83
N LEU A 80 13.36 12.67 1.62
CA LEU A 80 13.68 13.46 0.42
C LEU A 80 13.01 14.84 0.39
N ASN A 81 11.89 15.04 1.09
CA ASN A 81 11.22 16.35 1.18
C ASN A 81 11.58 17.12 2.48
N ALA A 82 12.31 16.50 3.42
CA ALA A 82 12.69 17.11 4.69
C ALA A 82 14.02 17.88 4.65
N PHE A 83 14.75 17.78 3.53
CA PHE A 83 15.99 18.52 3.25
C PHE A 83 15.81 19.36 1.98
#